data_AF-A0A7D8YYQ1-F1
#
_entry.id   AF-A0A7D8YYQ1-F1
#
_cell.length_a   1.000
_cell.length_b   1.000
_cell.length_c   1.000
_cell.angle_alpha   90.00
_cell.angle_beta   90.00
_cell.angle_gamma   90.00
#
_symmetry.space_group_name_H-M   'P 1'
#
loop_
_entity.id
_entity.type
_entity.pdbx_description
1 polymer ?
#
loop_
_entity_poly.entity_id
_entity_poly.type
_entity_poly.pdbx_seq_one_letter_code
_entity_poly.pdbx_strand_id
1 'polypeptide(L)' 'MFGKLTRLAIDLVAISTLLAGIARSTGYHFNTRRFKDATIRNLLDSYLAIGDNVFAFASGFAVSSSFFYRKIDQ' A
#
# COMPACT_ATOMS: atom_id res chain seq x y z
N MET A 1 13.53 -7.93 -22.16
CA MET A 1 12.83 -8.55 -21.01
C MET A 1 12.62 -7.60 -19.83
N PHE A 2 13.56 -6.69 -19.56
CA PHE A 2 13.53 -5.77 -18.40
C PHE A 2 12.23 -4.95 -18.25
N GLY A 3 11.68 -4.41 -19.35
CA GLY A 3 10.48 -3.58 -19.30
C GLY A 3 9.19 -4.28 -18.82
N LYS A 4 9.09 -5.61 -18.96
CA LYS A 4 7.92 -6.36 -18.45
C LYS A 4 8.01 -6.57 -16.95
N LEU A 5 9.22 -6.87 -16.45
CA LEU A 5 9.45 -7.08 -15.03
C LEU A 5 9.28 -5.79 -14.22
N THR A 6 9.81 -4.68 -14.73
CA THR A 6 9.65 -3.37 -14.06
C THR A 6 8.19 -2.97 -13.98
N ARG A 7 7.42 -3.13 -15.06
CA ARG A 7 5.99 -2.82 -15.07
C ARG A 7 5.23 -3.68 -14.06
N LEU A 8 5.51 -4.98 -14.03
CA LEU A 8 4.88 -5.90 -13.08
C LEU A 8 5.23 -5.55 -11.63
N ALA A 9 6.48 -5.17 -11.36
CA ALA A 9 6.88 -4.68 -10.03
C ALA A 9 6.15 -3.39 -9.65
N ILE A 10 6.00 -2.44 -10.58
CA ILE A 10 5.22 -1.21 -10.36
C ILE A 10 3.75 -1.55 -10.07
N ASP A 11 3.16 -2.46 -10.85
CA ASP A 11 1.76 -2.88 -10.67
C ASP A 11 1.56 -3.55 -9.30
N LEU A 12 2.48 -4.41 -8.86
CA LEU A 12 2.48 -5.01 -7.53
C LEU A 12 2.55 -3.94 -6.43
N VAL A 13 3.47 -2.98 -6.52
CA VAL A 13 3.56 -1.90 -5.53
C VAL A 13 2.29 -1.03 -5.53
N ALA A 14 1.71 -0.76 -6.69
CA ALA A 14 0.47 0.00 -6.80
C ALA A 14 -0.68 -0.74 -6.12
N ILE A 15 -0.81 -2.05 -6.35
CA ILE A 15 -1.82 -2.89 -5.71
C ILE A 15 -1.62 -2.89 -4.18
N SER A 16 -0.41 -3.14 -3.67
CA SER A 16 -0.19 -3.13 -2.22
C SER A 16 -0.49 -1.78 -1.58
N THR A 17 -0.15 -0.67 -2.25
CA THR A 17 -0.45 0.70 -1.81
C THR A 17 -1.96 0.97 -1.78
N LEU A 18 -2.72 0.46 -2.76
CA LEU A 18 -4.18 0.56 -2.76
C LEU A 18 -4.80 -0.22 -1.59
N LEU A 19 -4.33 -1.43 -1.31
CA LEU A 19 -4.77 -2.20 -0.14
C LEU A 19 -4.48 -1.47 1.17
N ALA A 20 -3.30 -0.86 1.30
CA ALA A 20 -2.95 -0.02 2.45
C ALA A 20 -3.91 1.18 2.60
N GLY A 21 -4.25 1.85 1.50
CA GLY A 21 -5.23 2.95 1.50
C GLY A 21 -6.64 2.52 1.91
N ILE A 22 -7.10 1.34 1.47
CA ILE A 22 -8.37 0.73 1.91
C ILE A 22 -8.32 0.47 3.42
N ALA A 23 -7.24 -0.13 3.91
CA ALA A 23 -7.08 -0.40 5.34
C ALA A 23 -7.07 0.89 6.18
N ARG A 24 -6.38 1.94 5.71
CA ARG A 24 -6.31 3.24 6.40
C ARG A 24 -7.65 3.98 6.43
N SER A 25 -8.42 3.89 5.34
CA SER A 25 -9.69 4.60 5.20
C SER A 25 -10.87 3.89 5.85
N THR A 26 -10.88 2.56 5.84
CA THR A 26 -12.01 1.75 6.32
C THR A 26 -11.73 1.01 7.63
N GLY A 27 -10.46 0.83 8.00
CA GLY A 27 -10.04 -0.01 9.14
C GLY A 27 -9.97 -1.51 8.84
N TYR A 28 -10.33 -1.96 7.63
CA TYR A 28 -10.30 -3.38 7.26
C TYR A 28 -8.95 -3.79 6.67
N HIS A 29 -8.28 -4.74 7.31
CA HIS A 29 -6.99 -5.28 6.86
C HIS A 29 -7.14 -6.57 6.07
N PHE A 30 -6.24 -6.80 5.12
CA PHE A 30 -6.18 -8.06 4.38
C PHE A 30 -5.82 -9.21 5.34
N ASN A 31 -6.64 -10.25 5.35
CA ASN A 31 -6.50 -11.33 6.31
C ASN A 31 -5.50 -12.40 5.84
N THR A 32 -4.21 -12.17 6.09
CA THR A 32 -3.12 -13.12 5.80
C THR A 32 -3.13 -14.36 6.70
N ARG A 33 -3.89 -14.33 7.81
CA ARG A 33 -4.01 -15.48 8.73
C ARG A 33 -4.82 -16.63 8.15
N ARG A 34 -5.60 -16.39 7.09
CA ARG A 34 -6.31 -17.47 6.37
C ARG A 34 -5.37 -18.45 5.67
N PHE A 35 -4.13 -18.03 5.37
CA PHE A 35 -3.13 -18.91 4.79
C PHE A 35 -2.45 -19.72 5.91
N LYS A 36 -2.52 -21.06 5.83
CA LYS A 36 -1.92 -21.97 6.82
C LYS A 36 -0.40 -22.01 6.73
N ASP A 37 0.14 -21.77 5.53
CA ASP A 37 1.58 -21.75 5.27
C ASP A 37 2.22 -20.46 5.81
N ALA A 38 3.20 -20.62 6.70
CA ALA A 38 3.91 -19.50 7.34
C ALA A 38 4.77 -18.70 6.36
N THR A 39 5.33 -19.36 5.33
CA THR A 39 6.15 -18.72 4.30
C THR A 39 5.29 -17.80 3.45
N ILE A 40 4.15 -18.29 2.98
CA ILE A 40 3.20 -17.50 2.19
C ILE A 40 2.69 -16.33 3.03
N ARG A 41 2.38 -16.56 4.31
CA ARG A 41 1.96 -15.50 5.22
C ARG A 41 3.02 -14.41 5.35
N ASN A 42 4.28 -14.76 5.65
CA ASN A 42 5.36 -13.79 5.77
C ASN A 42 5.61 -13.02 4.47
N LEU A 43 5.50 -13.68 3.31
CA LEU A 43 5.61 -13.02 2.01
C LEU A 43 4.50 -12.00 1.80
N LEU A 44 3.25 -12.36 2.11
CA LEU A 44 2.10 -11.45 2.02
C LEU A 44 2.22 -10.29 3.01
N ASP A 45 2.61 -10.56 4.25
CA ASP A 45 2.81 -9.53 5.27
C ASP A 45 3.91 -8.55 4.84
N SER A 46 5.02 -9.05 4.29
CA SER A 46 6.10 -8.21 3.75
C SER A 46 5.64 -7.38 2.55
N TYR A 47 4.89 -8.00 1.63
CA TYR A 47 4.35 -7.33 0.45
C TYR A 47 3.35 -6.22 0.81
N LEU A 48 2.46 -6.47 1.77
CA LEU A 48 1.51 -5.46 2.27
C LEU A 48 2.23 -4.34 3.02
N ALA A 49 3.28 -4.67 3.80
CA ALA A 49 4.09 -3.66 4.49
C ALA A 49 4.79 -2.69 3.53
N ILE A 50 5.18 -3.14 2.33
CA ILE A 50 5.69 -2.23 1.27
C ILE A 50 4.62 -1.21 0.91
N GLY A 51 3.39 -1.65 0.70
CA GLY A 51 2.26 -0.78 0.37
C GLY A 51 1.95 0.24 1.47
N ASP A 52 1.98 -0.18 2.73
CA ASP A 52 1.78 0.71 3.88
C ASP A 52 2.85 1.82 3.94
N ASN A 53 4.12 1.48 3.72
CA ASN A 53 5.21 2.46 3.70
C ASN A 53 5.07 3.45 2.55
N VAL A 54 4.75 2.97 1.34
CA VAL A 54 4.55 3.82 0.16
C VAL A 54 3.34 4.73 0.36
N PHE A 55 2.24 4.21 0.89
CA PHE A 55 1.05 4.99 1.19
C PHE A 55 1.32 6.07 2.25
N ALA A 56 2.06 5.72 3.32
CA ALA A 56 2.45 6.67 4.35
C ALA A 56 3.35 7.77 3.81
N PHE A 57 4.33 7.42 2.97
CA PHE A 57 5.19 8.39 2.30
C PHE A 57 4.37 9.33 1.38
N ALA A 58 3.50 8.78 0.54
CA ALA A 58 2.64 9.56 -0.35
C ALA A 58 1.70 10.50 0.43
N SER A 59 1.11 10.01 1.53
CA SER A 59 0.26 10.80 2.41
C SER A 59 1.05 11.92 3.11
N GLY A 60 2.26 11.61 3.58
CA GLY A 60 3.17 12.60 4.18
C GLY A 60 3.57 13.68 3.18
N PHE A 61 3.90 13.29 1.96
CA PHE A 61 4.18 14.21 0.86
C PHE A 61 2.97 15.11 0.57
N ALA A 62 1.77 14.54 0.49
CA ALA A 62 0.54 15.30 0.29
C ALA A 62 0.33 16.34 1.40
N VAL A 63 0.51 15.98 2.67
CA VAL A 63 0.35 16.93 3.79
C VAL A 63 1.43 18.01 3.82
N SER A 64 2.66 17.68 3.40
CA SER A 64 3.79 18.62 3.44
C SER A 64 3.87 19.58 2.25
N SER A 65 3.28 19.21 1.11
CA SER A 65 3.45 19.97 -0.13
C SER A 65 2.38 21.05 -0.29
N SER A 66 2.76 22.17 -0.90
CA SER A 66 1.86 23.29 -1.19
C SER A 66 0.81 22.98 -2.27
N PHE A 67 0.92 21.82 -2.93
CA PHE A 67 0.00 21.40 -3.99
C PHE A 67 -1.34 20.89 -3.43
N PHE A 68 -1.37 20.43 -2.19
CA PHE A 68 -2.59 19.93 -1.56
C PHE A 68 -3.04 20.88 -0.45
N TYR A 69 -4.36 21.06 -0.36
CA TYR A 69 -4.99 21.74 0.77
C TYR A 69 -5.92 20.76 1.47
N ARG A 70 -6.02 20.87 2.79
CA ARG A 70 -6.96 20.08 3.57
C ARG A 70 -8.33 20.74 3.49
N LYS A 71 -9.25 20.15 2.74
CA LYS A 71 -10.67 20.54 2.79
C LYS A 71 -11.27 20.03 4.10
N ILE A 72 -11.34 20.90 5.10
CA ILE A 72 -12.16 20.67 6.29
C ILE A 72 -13.51 21.29 5.93
N ASP A 73 -14.48 20.48 5.50
CA ASP A 73 -15.85 20.96 5.40
C ASP A 73 -16.32 21.34 6.81
N GLN A 74 -16.87 22.56 6.95
CA GLN A 74 -17.46 23.04 8.20
C GLN A 74 -18.78 22.32 8.51
#